data_AF-A0A1T3W2B4-F1
#
_entry.id   AF-A0A1T3W2B4-F1
#
_cell.length_a   1.000
_cell.length_b   1.000
_cell.length_c   1.000
_cell.angle_alpha   90.00
_cell.angle_beta   90.00
_cell.angle_gamma   90.00
#
_symmetry.space_group_name_H-M   'P 1'
#
loop_
_entity.id
_entity.type
_entity.pdbx_description
1 polymer ?
#
loop_
_entity_poly.entity_id
_entity_poly.type
_entity_poly.pdbx_seq_one_letter_code
_entity_poly.pdbx_strand_id
1 'polypeptide(L)'
;MPDAVDPLLLGQRVVAVLETGLRTATYKLATLMALIDHCIEHLPDDPAAARTVPIPDLAHRVLELYWRQVRPFEGHELRQSTGERARIPRAVTAFRSAAGPARSLA
;
A
#
# COMPACT_ATOMS: atom_id res chain seq x y z
N MET A 1 -13.66 13.43 -29.50
CA MET A 1 -13.57 13.55 -28.04
C MET A 1 -12.66 12.42 -27.59
N PRO A 2 -11.48 12.67 -27.00
CA PRO A 2 -10.68 11.55 -26.53
C PRO A 2 -11.47 10.86 -25.41
N ASP A 3 -11.45 9.52 -25.44
CA ASP A 3 -12.20 8.63 -24.55
C ASP A 3 -11.88 8.94 -23.08
N ALA A 4 -12.74 9.75 -22.46
CA ALA A 4 -12.76 9.86 -21.01
C ALA A 4 -13.13 8.49 -20.48
N VAL A 5 -12.20 7.85 -19.77
CA VAL A 5 -12.45 6.56 -19.11
C VAL A 5 -13.69 6.73 -18.24
N ASP A 6 -14.75 5.99 -18.56
CA ASP A 6 -16.00 6.01 -17.80
C ASP A 6 -15.72 5.68 -16.32
N PRO A 7 -16.02 6.58 -15.38
CA PRO A 7 -15.80 6.36 -13.95
C PRO A 7 -16.46 5.08 -13.42
N LEU A 8 -17.62 4.70 -13.98
CA LEU A 8 -18.29 3.46 -13.61
C LEU A 8 -17.48 2.24 -14.06
N LEU A 9 -16.98 2.26 -15.29
CA LEU A 9 -16.12 1.20 -15.83
C LEU A 9 -14.81 1.07 -15.04
N LEU A 10 -14.21 2.19 -14.64
CA LEU A 10 -13.05 2.19 -13.75
C LEU A 10 -13.38 1.54 -12.40
N GLY A 11 -14.48 1.95 -11.77
CA GLY A 11 -14.95 1.37 -10.52
C GLY A 11 -15.17 -0.14 -10.62
N GLN A 12 -15.83 -0.60 -11.68
CA GLN A 12 -16.05 -2.02 -11.96
C GLN A 12 -14.74 -2.80 -12.11
N ARG A 13 -13.75 -2.26 -12.81
CA ARG A 13 -12.42 -2.89 -12.95
C ARG A 13 -11.69 -3.00 -11.62
N VAL A 14 -11.75 -1.95 -10.79
CA VAL A 14 -11.15 -1.95 -9.46
C VAL A 14 -11.82 -2.99 -8.56
N VAL A 15 -13.16 -3.04 -8.55
CA VAL A 15 -13.92 -4.05 -7.80
C VAL A 15 -13.57 -5.46 -8.28
N ALA A 16 -13.51 -5.69 -9.59
CA ALA A 16 -13.14 -6.99 -10.14
C ALA A 16 -11.75 -7.46 -9.68
N VAL A 17 -10.76 -6.56 -9.62
CA VAL A 17 -9.42 -6.85 -9.08
C VAL A 17 -9.49 -7.22 -7.59
N LEU A 18 -10.32 -6.54 -6.81
CA LEU A 18 -10.51 -6.80 -5.37
C LEU A 18 -11.28 -8.10 -5.10
N GLU A 19 -12.24 -8.46 -5.93
CA GLU A 19 -13.05 -9.68 -5.81
C GLU A 19 -12.29 -10.94 -6.25
N THR A 20 -11.59 -10.86 -7.39
CA THR A 20 -10.82 -11.98 -7.96
C THR A 20 -9.45 -12.16 -7.31
N GLY A 21 -8.94 -11.11 -6.66
CA GLY A 21 -7.66 -11.15 -5.98
C GLY A 21 -7.66 -12.14 -4.82
N LEU A 22 -6.77 -13.15 -4.86
CA LEU A 22 -6.52 -14.04 -3.72
C LEU A 22 -6.25 -13.21 -2.46
N ARG A 23 -7.13 -13.30 -1.46
CA ARG A 23 -7.10 -12.60 -0.16
C ARG A 23 -6.11 -13.24 0.83
N THR A 24 -4.99 -13.70 0.31
CA THR A 24 -3.95 -14.41 1.08
C THR A 24 -2.84 -13.49 1.58
N ALA A 25 -2.84 -12.23 1.12
CA ALA A 25 -1.90 -11.20 1.55
C ALA A 25 -2.53 -9.82 1.48
N THR A 26 -2.23 -8.98 2.47
CA THR A 26 -2.77 -7.61 2.59
C THR A 26 -2.05 -6.61 1.67
N TYR A 27 -0.97 -7.00 0.98
CA TYR A 27 -0.15 -6.06 0.19
C TYR A 27 -0.86 -5.60 -1.07
N LYS A 28 -1.69 -6.45 -1.70
CA LYS A 28 -2.42 -6.07 -2.92
C LYS A 28 -3.36 -4.90 -2.65
N LEU A 29 -4.09 -4.98 -1.53
CA LEU A 29 -4.96 -3.90 -1.08
C LEU A 29 -4.15 -2.66 -0.70
N ALA A 30 -3.08 -2.83 0.08
CA ALA A 30 -2.22 -1.71 0.49
C ALA A 30 -1.62 -0.97 -0.73
N THR A 31 -1.17 -1.70 -1.74
CA THR A 31 -0.64 -1.13 -2.98
C THR A 31 -1.72 -0.42 -3.78
N LEU A 32 -2.92 -0.99 -3.89
CA LEU A 32 -4.04 -0.34 -4.59
C LEU A 32 -4.44 0.97 -3.90
N MET A 33 -4.56 0.98 -2.58
CA MET A 33 -4.85 2.19 -1.81
C MET A 33 -3.78 3.27 -2.07
N ALA A 34 -2.49 2.89 -1.96
CA ALA A 34 -1.39 3.82 -2.18
C ALA A 34 -1.36 4.39 -3.61
N LEU A 35 -1.76 3.60 -4.62
CA LEU A 35 -1.91 4.09 -6.00
C LEU A 35 -3.07 5.08 -6.15
N ILE A 36 -4.22 4.79 -5.54
CA ILE A 36 -5.39 5.67 -5.56
C ILE A 36 -5.04 7.02 -4.91
N ASP A 37 -4.43 7.00 -3.73
CA ASP A 37 -4.03 8.21 -3.02
C ASP A 37 -3.03 9.03 -3.86
N HIS A 38 -2.06 8.37 -4.50
CA HIS A 38 -1.08 9.05 -5.36
C HIS A 38 -1.73 9.72 -6.57
N CYS A 39 -2.73 9.07 -7.19
CA CYS A 39 -3.48 9.63 -8.31
C CYS A 39 -4.34 10.83 -7.90
N ILE A 40 -4.96 10.79 -6.71
CA ILE A 40 -5.78 11.89 -6.19
C ILE A 40 -4.90 13.11 -5.87
N GLU A 41 -3.79 12.91 -5.18
CA GLU A 41 -2.90 13.99 -4.76
C GLU A 41 -2.20 14.69 -5.92
N HIS A 42 -2.09 14.01 -7.07
CA HIS A 42 -1.39 14.55 -8.22
C HIS A 42 -2.21 14.46 -9.49
N LEU A 43 -3.49 14.82 -9.37
CA LEU A 43 -4.42 14.89 -10.49
C LEU A 43 -3.83 15.80 -11.59
N PRO A 44 -3.68 15.30 -12.83
CA PRO A 44 -3.18 16.12 -13.92
C PRO A 44 -4.25 17.08 -14.44
N ASP A 45 -3.81 18.22 -14.98
CA ASP A 45 -4.71 19.18 -15.65
C ASP A 45 -5.32 18.58 -16.93
N ASP A 46 -4.56 17.71 -17.61
CA ASP A 46 -5.03 16.92 -18.75
C ASP A 46 -5.41 15.50 -18.29
N PRO A 47 -6.69 15.10 -18.35
CA PRO A 47 -7.16 13.76 -17.99
C PRO A 47 -6.52 12.62 -18.81
N ALA A 48 -6.01 12.91 -20.02
CA ALA A 48 -5.37 11.93 -20.89
C ALA A 48 -3.86 11.79 -20.64
N ALA A 49 -3.28 12.62 -19.78
CA ALA A 49 -1.85 12.59 -19.50
C ALA A 49 -1.45 11.31 -18.76
N ALA A 50 -0.48 10.59 -19.33
CA ALA A 50 0.10 9.43 -18.68
C ALA A 50 0.80 9.86 -17.38
N ARG A 51 0.50 9.17 -16.28
CA ARG A 51 1.10 9.47 -14.97
C ARG A 51 2.18 8.46 -14.60
N THR A 52 3.38 8.97 -14.35
CA THR A 52 4.42 8.18 -13.68
C THR A 52 4.17 8.12 -12.17
N VAL A 53 4.23 6.91 -11.61
CA VAL A 53 4.22 6.67 -10.17
C VAL A 53 5.62 6.21 -9.76
N PRO A 54 6.39 7.04 -9.04
CA PRO A 54 7.69 6.64 -8.54
C PRO A 54 7.54 5.47 -7.55
N ILE A 55 8.28 4.39 -7.77
CA ILE A 55 8.29 3.23 -6.88
C ILE A 55 8.67 3.61 -5.43
N PRO A 56 9.62 4.53 -5.17
CA PRO A 56 9.92 4.97 -3.80
C PRO A 56 8.71 5.56 -3.08
N ASP A 57 7.93 6.41 -3.74
CA ASP A 57 6.75 7.05 -3.16
C ASP A 57 5.68 6.02 -2.82
N LEU A 58 5.45 5.07 -3.72
CA LEU A 58 4.54 3.96 -3.50
C LEU A 58 5.01 3.07 -2.34
N ALA A 59 6.31 2.78 -2.27
CA ALA A 59 6.90 1.98 -1.22
C ALA A 59 6.75 2.64 0.16
N HIS A 60 6.93 3.97 0.26
CA HIS A 60 6.71 4.72 1.50
C HIS A 60 5.27 4.58 2.01
N ARG A 61 4.27 4.82 1.15
CA ARG A 61 2.85 4.68 1.55
C ARG A 61 2.49 3.26 1.97
N VAL A 62 2.95 2.26 1.21
CA VAL A 62 2.76 0.85 1.59
C VAL A 62 3.43 0.57 2.94
N LEU A 63 4.65 1.07 3.16
CA LEU A 63 5.37 0.91 4.41
C LEU A 63 4.59 1.52 5.59
N GLU A 64 3.99 2.71 5.43
CA GLU A 64 3.17 3.36 6.46
C GLU A 64 1.97 2.50 6.89
N LEU A 65 1.26 1.90 5.93
CA LEU A 65 0.14 1.00 6.20
C LEU A 65 0.57 -0.22 7.02
N TYR A 66 1.72 -0.81 6.68
CA TYR A 66 2.28 -1.96 7.40
C TYR A 66 2.98 -1.59 8.70
N TRP A 67 3.48 -0.35 8.84
CA TRP A 67 4.23 0.09 10.01
C TRP A 67 3.40 -0.07 11.27
N ARG A 68 2.10 0.27 11.19
CA ARG A 68 1.14 0.10 12.29
C ARG A 68 0.86 -1.37 12.59
N GLN A 69 0.83 -2.23 11.57
CA GLN A 69 0.50 -3.66 11.69
C GLN A 69 1.59 -4.48 12.37
N VAL A 70 2.86 -4.09 12.21
CA VAL A 70 4.01 -4.79 12.82
C VAL A 70 4.40 -4.23 14.20
N ARG A 71 3.59 -3.34 14.79
CA ARG A 71 3.87 -2.85 16.14
C ARG A 71 3.75 -4.02 17.13
N PRO A 72 4.70 -4.15 18.07
CA PRO A 72 4.55 -5.12 19.15
C PRO A 72 3.27 -4.83 19.93
N PHE A 73 2.56 -5.89 20.31
CA PHE A 73 1.45 -5.84 21.24
C PHE A 73 1.89 -6.49 22.54
N GLU A 74 1.87 -5.73 23.65
CA GLU A 74 2.35 -6.20 24.96
C GLU A 74 3.77 -6.79 24.93
N GLY A 75 4.65 -6.21 24.11
CA GLY A 75 6.03 -6.69 23.94
C GLY A 75 6.17 -7.90 23.01
N HIS A 76 5.08 -8.42 22.45
CA HIS A 76 5.08 -9.57 21.55
C HIS A 76 4.88 -9.15 20.08
N GLU A 77 5.62 -9.79 19.17
CA GLU A 77 5.41 -9.65 17.74
C GLU A 77 4.09 -10.31 17.34
N LEU A 78 3.19 -9.54 16.71
CA LEU A 78 1.95 -10.08 16.16
C LEU A 78 2.23 -10.92 14.92
N ARG A 79 1.69 -12.15 14.88
CA ARG A 79 1.87 -13.09 13.78
C ARG A 79 0.53 -13.52 13.20
N GLN A 80 0.13 -12.90 12.10
CA GLN A 80 -1.10 -13.26 11.40
C GLN A 80 -0.91 -14.42 10.39
N SER A 81 0.33 -14.75 10.04
CA SER A 81 0.64 -15.86 9.13
C SER A 81 2.01 -16.48 9.43
N THR A 82 2.10 -17.82 9.40
CA THR A 82 3.29 -18.59 9.76
C THR A 82 4.16 -19.00 8.55
N GLY A 83 3.65 -18.87 7.30
CA GLY A 83 4.33 -19.31 6.08
C GLY A 83 5.07 -18.21 5.27
N GLU A 84 5.53 -18.54 4.06
CA GLU A 84 6.19 -17.63 3.10
C GLU A 84 5.41 -16.34 2.76
N ARG A 85 4.11 -16.29 3.09
CA ARG A 85 3.20 -15.19 2.76
C ARG A 85 3.43 -13.91 3.58
N ALA A 86 4.26 -13.96 4.62
CA ALA A 86 4.57 -12.81 5.47
C ALA A 86 5.72 -11.93 4.96
N ARG A 87 6.06 -11.94 3.66
CA ARG A 87 7.22 -11.19 3.11
C ARG A 87 7.22 -9.71 3.48
N ILE A 88 6.13 -9.00 3.22
CA ILE A 88 6.04 -7.56 3.51
C ILE A 88 6.10 -7.30 5.02
N PRO A 89 5.25 -7.90 5.89
CA PRO A 89 5.39 -7.75 7.34
C PRO A 89 6.80 -8.02 7.88
N ARG A 90 7.46 -9.09 7.43
CA ARG A 90 8.83 -9.43 7.86
C ARG A 90 9.84 -8.36 7.45
N ALA A 91 9.75 -7.86 6.22
CA ALA A 91 10.62 -6.77 5.76
C ALA A 91 10.42 -5.50 6.59
N VAL A 92 9.16 -5.16 6.91
CA VAL A 92 8.84 -3.99 7.75
C VAL A 92 9.32 -4.19 9.19
N THR A 93 9.15 -5.37 9.79
CA THR A 93 9.70 -5.68 11.12
C THR A 93 11.21 -5.54 11.14
N ALA A 94 11.91 -6.10 10.15
CA ALA A 94 13.37 -6.00 10.04
C ALA A 94 13.82 -4.54 9.92
N PHE A 95 13.14 -3.74 9.08
CA PHE A 95 13.42 -2.31 8.93
C PHE A 95 13.17 -1.55 10.24
N ARG A 96 12.08 -1.84 10.96
CA ARG A 96 11.77 -1.24 12.27
C ARG A 96 12.86 -1.54 13.30
N SER A 97 13.29 -2.79 13.39
CA SER A 97 14.37 -3.17 14.31
C SER A 97 15.68 -2.44 14.00
N ALA A 98 15.99 -2.23 12.71
CA ALA A 98 17.16 -1.48 12.28
C ALA A 98 17.06 0.03 12.53
N ALA A 99 15.87 0.62 12.40
CA ALA A 99 15.64 2.05 12.63
C ALA A 99 15.73 2.47 14.11
N GLY A 100 15.61 1.51 15.04
CA GLY A 100 15.61 1.77 16.49
C GLY A 100 14.33 2.46 16.97
N PRO A 101 14.18 2.67 18.29
CA PRO A 101 13.07 3.45 18.84
C PRO A 101 13.14 4.88 18.28
N ALA A 102 11.98 5.44 17.94
CA ALA A 102 11.87 6.85 17.57
C ALA A 102 12.51 7.68 18.67
N ARG A 103 13.55 8.44 18.33
CA ARG A 103 14.15 9.42 19.24
C ARG A 103 13.02 10.39 19.61
N SER A 104 12.47 10.26 20.82
CA SER A 104 11.60 11.30 21.37
C SER A 104 12.47 12.53 21.46
N LEU A 105 12.19 13.53 20.62
CA LEU A 105 12.72 14.87 20.82
C LEU A 105 12.04 15.37 22.10
N ALA A 106 12.80 15.35 23.19
CA ALA A 106 12.46 16.00 24.45
C ALA A 106 12.60 17.51 24.32
#